data_AF-A0A3M7MJW5-F1
#
_entry.id   AF-A0A3M7MJW5-F1
#
_cell.length_a   1.000
_cell.length_b   1.000
_cell.length_c   1.000
_cell.angle_alpha   90.00
_cell.angle_beta   90.00
_cell.angle_gamma   90.00
#
_symmetry.space_group_name_H-M   'P 1'
#
loop_
_entity.id
_entity.type
_entity.pdbx_description
1 polymer ?
#
loop_
_entity_poly.entity_id
_entity_poly.type
_entity_poly.pdbx_seq_one_letter_code
_entity_poly.pdbx_strand_id
1 'polypeptide(L)'
;MRVTPALRLQASRLLRSGHLDPQHGVYLGTWGELGSQPQKGIVTYSLSSNQQRPLAGTARAAVFNTFRRTSHQIFYWLPPLLVGYAAMEWATEKNEYLNSKPGRQELEALEAAGEA
;
A
#
# COMPACT_ATOMS: atom_id res chain seq x y z
N MET A 1 -38.35 -30.50 -16.55
CA MET A 1 -37.78 -29.32 -15.86
C MET A 1 -37.03 -28.46 -16.86
N ARG A 2 -37.45 -27.21 -17.08
CA ARG A 2 -36.69 -26.23 -17.89
C ARG A 2 -35.82 -25.42 -16.93
N VAL A 3 -34.50 -25.61 -16.99
CA VAL A 3 -33.55 -24.83 -16.19
C VAL A 3 -33.56 -23.37 -16.66
N THR A 4 -33.84 -22.46 -15.72
CA THR A 4 -33.92 -21.01 -15.91
C THR A 4 -32.58 -20.43 -16.36
N PRO A 5 -32.52 -19.46 -17.31
CA PRO A 5 -31.27 -18.92 -17.87
C PRO A 5 -30.31 -18.32 -16.83
N ALA A 6 -30.81 -17.81 -15.70
CA ALA A 6 -29.98 -17.28 -14.61
C ALA A 6 -29.06 -18.34 -13.98
N LEU A 7 -29.49 -19.61 -13.92
CA LEU A 7 -28.70 -20.70 -13.34
C LEU A 7 -27.56 -21.15 -14.29
N ARG A 8 -27.74 -20.97 -15.62
CA ARG A 8 -26.73 -21.31 -16.63
C ARG A 8 -25.52 -20.37 -16.61
N LEU A 9 -25.73 -19.11 -16.25
CA LEU A 9 -24.68 -18.09 -16.23
C LEU A 9 -23.68 -18.25 -15.07
N GLN A 10 -24.14 -18.76 -13.92
CA GLN A 10 -23.28 -18.97 -12.74
C GLN A 10 -22.39 -20.21 -12.88
N ALA A 11 -22.95 -21.35 -13.29
CA ALA A 11 -22.19 -22.60 -13.41
C ALA A 11 -21.10 -22.55 -14.50
N SER A 12 -21.35 -21.78 -15.56
CA SER A 12 -20.41 -21.64 -16.67
C SER A 12 -19.31 -20.60 -16.43
N ARG A 13 -19.39 -19.81 -15.35
CA ARG A 13 -18.37 -18.81 -14.99
C ARG A 13 -17.04 -19.45 -14.59
N LEU A 14 -17.08 -20.57 -13.88
CA LEU A 14 -15.88 -21.32 -13.47
C LEU A 14 -15.16 -22.01 -14.64
N LEU A 15 -15.86 -22.26 -15.75
CA LEU A 15 -15.29 -22.90 -16.94
C LEU A 15 -14.71 -21.88 -17.95
N ARG A 16 -14.95 -20.58 -17.75
CA ARG A 16 -14.46 -19.48 -18.61
C ARG A 16 -13.20 -18.78 -18.09
N SER A 17 -12.64 -19.23 -16.97
CA SER A 17 -11.35 -18.72 -16.47
C SER A 17 -10.21 -19.31 -17.30
N GLY A 18 -9.72 -18.56 -18.28
CA GLY A 18 -8.58 -18.99 -19.11
C GLY A 18 -8.26 -18.11 -20.32
N HIS A 19 -9.19 -17.24 -20.73
CA HIS A 19 -8.98 -16.25 -21.78
C HIS A 19 -9.66 -14.91 -21.41
N LEU A 20 -9.44 -13.85 -22.19
CA LEU A 20 -10.01 -12.55 -21.90
C LEU A 20 -11.52 -12.55 -22.15
N ASP A 21 -12.31 -12.26 -21.11
CA ASP A 21 -13.77 -12.18 -21.20
C ASP A 21 -14.29 -11.02 -20.33
N PRO A 22 -14.25 -9.78 -20.86
CA PRO A 22 -14.67 -8.60 -20.11
C PRO A 22 -16.15 -8.64 -19.73
N GLN A 23 -16.99 -9.33 -20.52
CA GLN A 23 -18.43 -9.43 -20.28
C GLN A 23 -18.74 -10.26 -19.02
N HIS A 24 -17.86 -11.20 -18.66
CA HIS A 24 -18.02 -12.06 -17.48
C HIS A 24 -17.07 -11.71 -16.33
N GLY A 25 -16.37 -10.57 -16.45
CA GLY A 25 -15.50 -10.01 -15.41
C GLY A 25 -14.06 -10.52 -15.42
N VAL A 26 -13.59 -11.08 -16.55
CA VAL A 26 -12.19 -11.49 -16.74
C VAL A 26 -11.48 -10.45 -17.60
N TYR A 27 -10.72 -9.56 -16.95
CA TYR A 27 -10.06 -8.42 -17.60
C TYR A 27 -8.58 -8.64 -17.92
N LEU A 28 -8.05 -9.82 -17.63
CA LEU A 28 -6.67 -10.20 -17.92
C LEU A 28 -6.67 -11.60 -18.56
N GLY A 29 -6.16 -11.70 -19.78
CA GLY A 29 -5.96 -12.98 -20.45
C GLY A 29 -4.51 -13.47 -20.39
N THR A 30 -4.14 -14.34 -21.32
CA THR A 30 -2.83 -15.01 -21.36
C THR A 30 -1.91 -14.37 -22.41
N TRP A 31 -0.72 -14.96 -22.62
CA TRP A 31 0.19 -14.54 -23.68
C TRP A 31 -0.50 -14.59 -25.05
N GLY A 32 -0.49 -13.47 -25.77
CA GLY A 32 -1.19 -13.31 -27.05
C GLY A 32 -2.59 -12.69 -26.92
N GLU A 33 -3.18 -12.66 -25.73
CA GLU A 33 -4.54 -12.12 -25.46
C GLU A 33 -4.58 -11.41 -24.10
N LEU A 34 -3.62 -10.52 -23.82
CA LEU A 34 -3.51 -9.87 -22.50
C LEU A 34 -4.68 -8.94 -22.16
N GLY A 35 -5.46 -8.48 -23.16
CA GLY A 35 -6.54 -7.52 -22.98
C GLY A 35 -6.12 -6.07 -22.92
N SER A 36 -4.87 -5.75 -23.28
CA SER A 36 -4.44 -4.37 -23.49
C SER A 36 -5.01 -3.79 -24.79
N GLN A 37 -5.03 -2.46 -24.90
CA GLN A 37 -5.28 -1.78 -26.17
C GLN A 37 -4.29 -2.27 -27.26
N PRO A 38 -4.69 -2.31 -28.54
CA PRO A 38 -3.80 -2.71 -29.63
C PRO A 38 -2.63 -1.73 -29.75
N GLN A 39 -1.40 -2.26 -29.75
CA GLN A 39 -0.17 -1.48 -29.84
C GLN A 39 0.43 -1.64 -31.23
N LYS A 40 0.70 -0.54 -31.94
CA LYS A 40 1.33 -0.54 -33.26
C LYS A 40 2.37 0.59 -33.33
N GLY A 41 3.55 0.29 -33.87
CA GLY A 41 4.61 1.28 -34.10
C GLY A 41 5.57 1.52 -32.93
N ILE A 42 5.48 0.73 -31.85
CA ILE A 42 6.42 0.79 -30.73
C ILE A 42 7.54 -0.23 -30.97
N VAL A 43 8.79 0.23 -31.02
CA VAL A 43 9.96 -0.63 -31.18
C VAL A 43 10.79 -0.56 -29.89
N THR A 44 11.01 -1.72 -29.26
CA THR A 44 11.76 -1.85 -28.01
C THR A 44 13.09 -2.54 -28.27
N TYR A 45 14.18 -1.94 -27.79
CA TYR A 45 15.52 -2.51 -27.89
C TYR A 45 16.01 -2.93 -26.51
N SER A 46 16.74 -4.05 -26.44
CA SER A 46 17.37 -4.52 -25.21
C SER A 46 18.74 -5.13 -25.52
N LEU A 47 19.65 -5.08 -24.55
CA LEU A 47 20.95 -5.76 -24.60
C LEU A 47 20.90 -7.01 -23.73
N SER A 48 21.61 -8.07 -24.14
CA SER A 48 21.75 -9.28 -23.33
C SER A 48 22.37 -8.97 -21.96
N SER A 49 21.85 -9.59 -20.90
CA SER A 49 22.34 -9.38 -19.53
C SER A 49 23.83 -9.71 -19.38
N ASN A 50 24.35 -10.67 -20.16
CA ASN A 50 25.76 -11.05 -20.13
C ASN A 50 26.69 -10.00 -20.74
N GLN A 51 26.13 -9.05 -21.49
CA GLN A 51 26.87 -7.93 -22.09
C GLN A 51 26.81 -6.66 -21.24
N GLN A 52 26.01 -6.66 -20.17
CA GLN A 52 25.85 -5.52 -19.27
C GLN A 52 26.67 -5.70 -18.00
N ARG A 53 27.11 -4.59 -17.40
CA ARG A 53 27.71 -4.58 -16.07
C ARG A 53 26.57 -4.42 -15.05
N PRO A 54 26.25 -5.43 -14.22
CA PRO A 54 25.01 -5.46 -13.44
C PRO A 54 24.90 -4.36 -12.36
N LEU A 55 26.04 -3.88 -11.85
CA LEU A 55 26.10 -2.83 -10.82
C LEU A 55 26.71 -1.52 -11.33
N ALA A 56 26.78 -1.32 -12.64
CA ALA A 56 27.32 -0.07 -13.17
C ALA A 56 26.47 1.13 -12.73
N GLY A 57 27.10 2.10 -12.07
CA GLY A 57 26.45 3.35 -11.65
C GLY A 57 25.49 3.23 -10.47
N THR A 58 25.35 2.06 -9.84
CA THR A 58 24.40 1.84 -8.75
C THR A 58 24.68 2.69 -7.53
N ALA A 59 25.95 2.90 -7.13
CA ALA A 59 26.28 3.73 -5.97
C ALA A 59 25.82 5.19 -6.15
N ARG A 60 26.13 5.80 -7.30
CA ARG A 60 25.70 7.16 -7.63
C ARG A 60 24.17 7.24 -7.75
N ALA A 61 23.56 6.29 -8.46
CA ALA A 61 22.13 6.25 -8.65
C ALA A 61 21.40 6.04 -7.32
N ALA A 62 21.88 5.14 -6.47
CA ALA A 62 21.28 4.82 -5.18
C ALA A 62 21.23 6.05 -4.28
N VAL A 63 22.32 6.82 -4.15
CA VAL A 63 22.32 8.01 -3.28
C VAL A 63 21.37 9.08 -3.83
N PHE A 64 21.56 9.53 -5.07
CA PHE A 64 20.81 10.68 -5.58
C PHE A 64 19.36 10.36 -5.93
N ASN A 65 19.07 9.19 -6.50
CA ASN A 65 17.71 8.80 -6.82
C ASN A 65 16.90 8.46 -5.57
N THR A 66 17.52 7.85 -4.54
CA THR A 66 16.80 7.57 -3.29
C THR A 66 16.47 8.88 -2.58
N PHE A 67 17.43 9.79 -2.44
CA PHE A 67 17.15 11.10 -1.85
C PHE A 67 16.02 11.84 -2.58
N ARG A 68 16.09 11.92 -3.91
CA ARG A 68 15.04 12.55 -4.72
C ARG A 68 13.68 11.89 -4.54
N ARG A 69 13.60 10.54 -4.48
CA ARG A 69 12.33 9.83 -4.28
C ARG A 69 11.77 10.05 -2.88
N THR A 70 12.61 9.99 -1.86
CA THR A 70 12.21 10.21 -0.47
C THR A 70 11.74 11.64 -0.25
N SER A 71 12.43 12.65 -0.82
CA SER A 71 12.04 14.05 -0.65
C SER A 71 10.66 14.37 -1.23
N HIS A 72 10.27 13.75 -2.35
CA HIS A 72 8.92 13.91 -2.92
C HIS A 72 7.83 13.24 -2.08
N GLN A 73 8.18 12.32 -1.18
CA GLN A 73 7.22 11.55 -0.39
C GLN A 73 7.23 11.90 1.08
N ILE A 74 8.26 12.61 1.57
CA ILE A 74 8.50 12.84 2.99
C ILE A 74 7.29 13.46 3.70
N PHE A 75 6.60 14.40 3.05
CA PHE A 75 5.45 15.09 3.65
C PHE A 75 4.18 14.25 3.73
N TYR A 76 4.10 13.10 3.06
CA TYR A 76 2.93 12.22 3.16
C TYR A 76 3.00 11.29 4.36
N TRP A 77 4.21 10.84 4.73
CA TRP A 77 4.37 9.85 5.80
C TRP A 77 5.07 10.40 7.04
N LEU A 78 5.96 11.39 6.92
CA LEU A 78 6.70 11.91 8.08
C LEU A 78 5.79 12.67 9.05
N PRO A 79 4.88 13.58 8.60
CA PRO A 79 3.99 14.27 9.53
C PRO A 79 3.12 13.36 10.40
N PRO A 80 2.41 12.34 9.86
CA PRO A 80 1.62 11.45 10.72
C PRO A 80 2.50 10.63 11.68
N LEU A 81 3.72 10.25 11.29
CA LEU A 81 4.65 9.57 12.20
C LEU A 81 5.12 10.48 13.34
N LEU A 82 5.44 11.74 13.05
CA LEU A 82 5.85 12.72 14.08
C LEU A 82 4.71 13.00 15.06
N VAL A 83 3.48 13.17 14.56
CA VAL A 83 2.30 13.37 15.41
C VAL A 83 2.07 12.14 16.29
N GLY A 84 2.15 10.93 15.73
CA GLY A 84 2.01 9.70 16.49
C GLY A 84 3.08 9.54 17.58
N TYR A 85 4.33 9.86 17.24
CA TYR A 85 5.44 9.81 18.19
C TYR A 85 5.24 10.80 19.34
N ALA A 86 4.92 12.06 19.04
CA ALA A 86 4.69 13.08 20.05
C ALA A 86 3.49 12.76 20.96
N ALA A 87 2.39 12.23 20.40
CA ALA A 87 1.23 11.81 21.17
C ALA A 87 1.55 10.63 22.12
N MET A 88 2.38 9.69 21.67
CA MET A 88 2.81 8.55 22.48
C MET A 88 3.76 8.97 23.62
N GLU A 89 4.69 9.88 23.35
CA GLU A 89 5.59 10.43 24.36
C GLU A 89 4.81 11.18 25.44
N TRP A 90 3.89 12.07 25.02
CA TRP A 90 2.96 12.74 25.95
C TRP A 90 2.12 11.76 26.78
N ALA A 91 1.55 10.74 26.14
CA ALA A 91 0.73 9.74 26.84
C ALA A 91 1.54 8.94 27.87
N THR A 92 2.80 8.63 27.54
CA THR A 92 3.71 7.87 28.43
C THR A 92 4.09 8.72 29.64
N GLU A 93 4.55 9.96 29.41
CA GLU A 93 4.90 10.88 30.50
C GLU A 93 3.70 11.17 31.41
N LYS A 94 2.52 11.39 30.82
CA LYS A 94 1.31 11.63 31.61
C LYS A 94 0.91 10.40 32.42
N ASN A 95 1.04 9.19 31.85
CA ASN A 95 0.75 7.95 32.57
C ASN A 95 1.71 7.74 33.76
N GLU A 96 3.00 7.95 33.55
CA GLU A 96 4.01 7.86 34.62
C GLU A 96 3.76 8.91 35.71
N TYR A 97 3.42 10.13 35.32
CA TYR A 97 3.09 11.21 36.25
C TYR A 97 1.86 10.87 37.11
N LEU A 98 0.76 10.42 36.52
CA LEU A 98 -0.46 10.08 37.26
C LEU A 98 -0.25 8.90 38.23
N ASN A 99 0.62 7.96 37.88
CA ASN A 99 1.00 6.85 38.76
C ASN A 99 2.01 7.25 39.86
N SER A 100 2.53 8.48 39.84
CA SER A 100 3.42 9.01 40.87
C SER A 100 2.65 9.47 42.11
N LYS A 101 3.36 9.65 43.25
CA LYS A 101 2.75 10.12 44.50
C LYS A 101 1.99 11.46 44.36
N PRO A 102 2.58 12.53 43.81
CA PRO A 102 1.84 13.78 43.61
C PRO A 102 0.71 13.62 42.57
N GLY A 103 0.94 12.87 41.50
CA GLY A 103 -0.06 12.69 40.45
C GLY A 103 -1.31 11.92 40.90
N ARG A 104 -1.20 11.02 41.87
CA ARG A 104 -2.38 10.35 42.47
C ARG A 104 -3.28 11.32 43.24
N GLN A 105 -2.71 12.31 43.93
CA GLN A 105 -3.50 13.32 44.64
C GLN A 105 -4.22 14.25 43.66
N GLU A 106 -3.55 14.61 42.56
CA GLU A 106 -4.19 15.38 41.48
C GLU A 106 -5.26 14.57 40.75
N LEU A 107 -5.05 13.28 40.53
CA LEU A 107 -6.05 12.40 39.93
C LEU A 107 -7.29 12.27 40.83
N GLU A 108 -7.10 11.99 42.12
CA GLU A 108 -8.19 11.95 43.10
C GLU A 108 -8.96 13.30 43.15
N ALA A 109 -8.25 14.43 43.05
CA ALA A 109 -8.87 15.75 42.98
C ALA A 109 -9.66 15.98 41.67
N LEU A 110 -9.15 15.50 40.53
CA LEU A 110 -9.83 15.59 39.22
C LEU A 110 -11.06 14.68 39.15
N GLU A 111 -10.96 13.46 39.72
CA GLU A 111 -12.09 12.54 39.86
C GLU A 111 -13.17 13.13 40.78
N ALA A 112 -12.78 13.77 41.89
CA ALA A 112 -13.70 14.47 42.78
C ALA A 112 -14.36 15.70 42.13
N ALA A 113 -13.68 16.35 41.18
CA ALA A 113 -14.22 17.44 40.38
C ALA A 113 -15.13 16.98 39.22
N GLY A 114 -15.11 15.67 38.88
CA GLY A 114 -15.89 15.10 37.78
C GLY A 114 -15.34 15.43 36.38
N GLU A 115 -14.07 15.82 36.29
CA GLU A 115 -13.41 16.23 35.05
C GLU A 115 -12.51 15.12 34.45
N ALA A 116 -12.51 13.93 35.06
CA ALA A 116 -11.73 12.76 34.67
C ALA A 116 -12.42 11.91 33.59
#